data_AF-A0A1L3GEI8-F1
#
_entry.id   AF-A0A1L3GEI8-F1
#
_cell.length_a   1.000
_cell.length_b   1.000
_cell.length_c   1.000
_cell.angle_alpha   90.00
_cell.angle_beta   90.00
_cell.angle_gamma   90.00
#
_symmetry.space_group_name_H-M   'P 1'
#
loop_
_entity.id
_entity.type
_entity.pdbx_description
1 polymer ?
#
loop_
_entity_poly.entity_id
_entity_poly.type
_entity_poly.pdbx_seq_one_letter_code
_entity_poly.pdbx_strand_id
1 'polypeptide(L)'
;MKLIGIDPKTGNEVNVQVDRIEGSFFESMRSFEMSEDAIKRLIDKLDISADAKSLLYTFSKATIKAGEYVIKIGRKILDYVCLVYREYPNVTFGIVFGAILGALISAIPFLGIVLGPIVTPIAMAIGLVGGLALDVQNKVIEHQITKIVSSFAPLSAK
;
A
#
# COMPACT_ATOMS: atom_id res chain seq x y z
N MET A 1 -13.02 -9.35 14.97
CA MET A 1 -11.72 -9.05 15.65
C MET A 1 -11.41 -7.56 15.50
N LYS A 2 -10.40 -7.04 16.22
CA LYS A 2 -10.06 -5.60 16.21
C LYS A 2 -8.85 -5.33 15.31
N LEU A 3 -9.01 -4.43 14.35
CA LEU A 3 -7.90 -3.78 13.65
C LEU A 3 -7.48 -2.54 14.45
N ILE A 4 -6.17 -2.39 14.62
CA ILE A 4 -5.54 -1.28 15.32
C ILE A 4 -4.46 -0.71 14.40
N GLY A 5 -4.57 0.57 14.09
CA GLY A 5 -3.55 1.35 13.39
C GLY A 5 -3.21 2.59 14.21
N ILE A 6 -2.11 3.23 13.87
CA ILE A 6 -1.75 4.54 14.43
C ILE A 6 -2.06 5.57 13.36
N ASP A 7 -2.84 6.60 13.70
CA ASP A 7 -2.96 7.78 12.86
C ASP A 7 -1.67 8.60 12.96
N PRO A 8 -0.89 8.73 11.87
CA PRO A 8 0.37 9.47 11.88
C PRO A 8 0.21 10.97 12.23
N LYS A 9 -0.97 11.56 12.02
CA LYS A 9 -1.21 12.99 12.27
C LYS A 9 -1.48 13.28 13.74
N THR A 10 -2.23 12.39 14.38
CA THR A 10 -2.69 12.60 15.76
C THR A 10 -1.92 11.77 16.78
N GLY A 11 -1.20 10.74 16.34
CA GLY A 11 -0.55 9.75 17.20
C GLY A 11 -1.53 8.81 17.90
N ASN A 12 -2.83 8.97 17.64
CA ASN A 12 -3.87 8.19 18.30
C ASN A 12 -4.05 6.82 17.65
N GLU A 13 -4.44 5.84 18.47
CA GLU A 13 -4.86 4.54 17.97
C GLU A 13 -6.23 4.64 17.29
N VAL A 14 -6.26 4.25 16.02
CA VAL A 14 -7.48 4.08 15.24
C VAL A 14 -7.86 2.61 15.28
N ASN A 15 -9.11 2.37 15.67
CA ASN A 15 -9.59 1.06 16.04
C ASN A 15 -10.88 0.74 15.28
N VAL A 16 -10.90 -0.38 14.57
CA VAL A 16 -12.06 -0.80 13.77
C VAL A 16 -12.38 -2.27 14.02
N GLN A 17 -13.67 -2.59 14.18
CA GLN A 17 -14.12 -3.98 14.22
C GLN A 17 -14.25 -4.53 12.80
N VAL A 18 -13.74 -5.74 12.61
CA VAL A 18 -13.88 -6.51 11.37
C VAL A 18 -14.36 -7.92 11.68
N ASP A 19 -14.88 -8.61 10.67
CA ASP A 19 -15.22 -10.03 10.76
C ASP A 19 -13.97 -10.87 11.11
N ARG A 20 -14.15 -12.15 11.45
CA ARG A 20 -13.01 -13.01 11.76
C ARG A 20 -12.15 -13.21 10.51
N ILE A 21 -10.91 -12.76 10.56
CA ILE A 21 -9.91 -13.00 9.52
C ILE A 21 -9.31 -14.40 9.68
N GLU A 22 -9.23 -15.14 8.58
CA GLU A 22 -8.67 -16.48 8.54
C GLU A 22 -7.13 -16.49 8.59
N GLY A 23 -6.54 -17.60 9.06
CA GLY A 23 -5.08 -17.78 9.13
C GLY A 23 -4.38 -17.62 7.78
N SER A 24 -5.01 -18.11 6.70
CA SER A 24 -4.53 -18.05 5.32
C SER A 24 -4.23 -16.62 4.85
N PHE A 25 -5.04 -15.65 5.29
CA PHE A 25 -4.81 -14.24 5.00
C PHE A 25 -3.49 -13.76 5.61
N PHE A 26 -3.23 -14.07 6.88
CA PHE A 26 -2.01 -13.63 7.56
C PHE A 26 -0.75 -14.25 6.93
N GLU A 27 -0.82 -15.51 6.52
CA GLU A 27 0.26 -16.15 5.76
C GLU A 27 0.51 -15.44 4.43
N SER A 28 -0.55 -15.12 3.68
CA SER A 28 -0.42 -14.37 2.41
C SER A 28 0.18 -12.97 2.60
N MET A 29 -0.10 -12.31 3.73
CA MET A 29 0.40 -10.98 4.07
C MET A 29 1.84 -10.99 4.58
N ARG A 30 2.33 -12.14 5.04
CA ARG A 30 3.72 -12.37 5.48
C ARG A 30 4.63 -12.89 4.36
N SER A 31 4.04 -13.48 3.32
CA SER A 31 4.77 -13.84 2.11
C SER A 31 5.18 -12.58 1.35
N PHE A 32 6.47 -12.46 0.98
CA PHE A 32 6.99 -11.35 0.20
C PHE A 32 7.72 -11.89 -1.02
N GLU A 33 7.44 -11.32 -2.19
CA GLU A 33 8.10 -11.69 -3.46
C GLU A 33 9.50 -11.09 -3.54
N MET A 34 9.71 -9.92 -2.93
CA MET A 34 11.00 -9.24 -2.90
C MET A 34 11.57 -9.21 -1.48
N SER A 35 12.89 -9.14 -1.34
CA SER A 35 13.51 -8.86 -0.03
C SER A 35 13.36 -7.39 0.37
N GLU A 36 13.62 -7.08 1.64
CA GLU A 36 13.68 -5.69 2.14
C GLU A 36 14.73 -4.86 1.38
N ASP A 37 15.94 -5.41 1.21
CA ASP A 37 17.01 -4.76 0.44
C ASP A 37 16.65 -4.57 -1.05
N ALA A 38 15.90 -5.49 -1.65
CA ALA A 38 15.52 -5.37 -3.05
C ALA A 38 14.56 -4.19 -3.28
N ILE A 39 13.58 -3.97 -2.39
CA ILE A 39 12.73 -2.77 -2.46
C ILE A 39 13.54 -1.52 -2.20
N LYS A 40 14.45 -1.54 -1.23
CA LYS A 40 15.31 -0.39 -0.95
C LYS A 40 16.10 0.04 -2.18
N ARG A 41 16.79 -0.91 -2.82
CA ARG A 41 17.53 -0.67 -4.06
C ARG A 41 16.64 -0.16 -5.20
N LEU A 42 15.39 -0.61 -5.26
CA LEU A 42 14.44 -0.12 -6.27
C LEU A 42 14.07 1.34 -6.01
N ILE A 43 13.70 1.69 -4.77
CA ILE A 43 13.40 3.07 -4.36
C ILE A 43 14.59 4.00 -4.63
N ASP A 44 15.81 3.56 -4.29
CA ASP A 44 17.04 4.33 -4.52
C ASP A 44 17.26 4.65 -6.01
N LYS A 45 16.84 3.76 -6.91
CA LYS A 45 16.97 3.90 -8.36
C LYS A 45 15.86 4.74 -9.02
N LEU A 46 14.79 5.07 -8.31
CA LEU A 46 13.74 5.92 -8.85
C LEU A 46 14.29 7.32 -9.15
N ASP A 47 13.87 7.88 -10.29
CA ASP A 47 14.19 9.26 -10.68
C ASP A 47 13.18 10.23 -10.04
N ILE A 48 13.30 10.37 -8.71
CA ILE A 48 12.47 11.24 -7.86
C ILE A 48 13.35 11.89 -6.80
N SER A 49 12.84 12.94 -6.14
CA SER A 49 13.60 13.66 -5.10
C SER A 49 14.00 12.76 -3.92
N ALA A 50 15.08 13.14 -3.23
CA ALA A 50 15.52 12.44 -2.02
C ALA A 50 14.42 12.41 -0.93
N ASP A 51 13.65 13.49 -0.83
CA ASP A 51 12.51 13.58 0.09
C ASP A 51 11.41 12.57 -0.27
N ALA A 52 11.09 12.41 -1.57
CA ALA A 52 10.13 11.41 -2.01
C ALA A 52 10.61 9.99 -1.69
N LYS A 53 11.90 9.69 -1.86
CA LYS A 53 12.50 8.41 -1.47
C LYS A 53 12.39 8.18 0.04
N SER A 54 12.70 9.19 0.84
CA SER A 54 12.56 9.14 2.31
C SER A 54 11.12 8.85 2.75
N LEU A 55 10.14 9.46 2.08
CA LEU A 55 8.73 9.18 2.33
C LEU A 55 8.35 7.75 1.95
N LEU A 56 8.83 7.21 0.82
CA LEU A 56 8.62 5.80 0.46
C LEU A 56 9.26 4.84 1.47
N TYR A 57 10.43 5.19 2.03
CA TYR A 57 11.04 4.42 3.12
C TYR A 57 10.19 4.44 4.39
N THR A 58 9.66 5.60 4.74
CA THR A 58 8.76 5.74 5.88
C THR A 58 7.48 4.94 5.66
N PHE A 59 6.91 5.01 4.46
CA PHE A 59 5.76 4.21 4.05
C PHE A 59 6.03 2.71 4.20
N SER A 60 7.20 2.22 3.80
CA SER A 60 7.56 0.78 3.90
C SER A 60 7.49 0.23 5.33
N LYS A 61 7.63 1.09 6.34
CA LYS A 61 7.60 0.72 7.76
C LYS A 61 6.19 0.74 8.36
N ALA A 62 5.18 1.18 7.62
CA ALA A 62 3.81 1.23 8.12
C ALA A 62 3.30 -0.18 8.46
N THR A 63 2.74 -0.32 9.66
CA THR A 63 2.18 -1.57 10.18
C THR A 63 0.75 -1.37 10.67
N ILE A 64 -0.05 -2.43 10.60
CA ILE A 64 -1.34 -2.53 11.29
C ILE A 64 -1.34 -3.78 12.17
N LYS A 65 -2.11 -3.74 13.26
CA LYS A 65 -2.33 -4.88 14.14
C LYS A 65 -3.76 -5.40 13.95
N ALA A 66 -3.91 -6.71 13.80
CA ALA A 66 -5.18 -7.39 13.64
C ALA A 66 -5.27 -8.50 14.69
N GLY A 67 -5.96 -8.22 15.80
CA GLY A 67 -5.89 -9.08 16.99
C GLY A 67 -4.45 -9.17 17.51
N GLU A 68 -3.87 -10.37 17.49
CA GLU A 68 -2.49 -10.64 17.92
C GLU A 68 -1.46 -10.54 16.78
N TYR A 69 -1.94 -10.41 15.54
CA TYR A 69 -1.09 -10.40 14.35
C TYR A 69 -0.64 -8.98 14.02
N VAL A 70 0.66 -8.80 13.76
CA VAL A 70 1.21 -7.57 13.18
C VAL A 70 1.45 -7.77 11.69
N ILE A 71 0.91 -6.87 10.87
CA ILE A 71 1.00 -6.89 9.41
C ILE A 71 1.84 -5.69 8.96
N LYS A 72 2.92 -5.95 8.22
CA LYS A 72 3.75 -4.90 7.60
C LYS A 72 3.06 -4.35 6.34
N ILE A 73 1.97 -3.61 6.52
CA ILE A 73 1.06 -3.20 5.44
C ILE A 73 1.77 -2.37 4.36
N GLY A 74 2.61 -1.40 4.75
CA GLY A 74 3.28 -0.54 3.80
C GLY A 74 4.32 -1.30 2.97
N ARG A 75 5.05 -2.20 3.61
CA ARG A 75 5.98 -3.12 2.95
C ARG A 75 5.25 -4.03 1.96
N LYS A 76 4.12 -4.63 2.35
CA LYS A 76 3.36 -5.54 1.49
C LYS A 76 2.78 -4.81 0.27
N ILE A 77 2.31 -3.57 0.44
CA ILE A 77 1.86 -2.73 -0.68
C ILE A 77 3.03 -2.43 -1.63
N LEU A 78 4.19 -2.02 -1.12
CA LEU A 78 5.36 -1.78 -1.98
C LEU A 78 5.83 -3.04 -2.70
N ASP A 79 5.70 -4.21 -2.08
CA ASP A 79 6.02 -5.50 -2.70
C ASP A 79 5.19 -5.70 -3.97
N TYR A 80 3.88 -5.49 -3.88
CA TYR A 80 2.98 -5.55 -5.04
C TYR A 80 3.23 -4.45 -6.07
N VAL A 81 3.49 -3.21 -5.63
CA VAL A 81 3.85 -2.11 -6.54
C VAL A 81 5.10 -2.45 -7.33
N CYS A 82 6.12 -3.01 -6.67
CA CYS A 82 7.38 -3.39 -7.33
C CYS A 82 7.18 -4.58 -8.27
N LEU A 83 6.34 -5.56 -7.90
CA LEU A 83 6.00 -6.68 -8.76
C LEU A 83 5.38 -6.20 -10.07
N VAL A 84 4.32 -5.37 -9.98
CA VAL A 84 3.63 -4.82 -11.15
C VAL A 84 4.55 -3.90 -11.95
N TYR A 85 5.30 -3.01 -11.30
CA TYR A 85 6.24 -2.12 -11.99
C TYR A 85 7.32 -2.88 -12.78
N ARG A 86 7.81 -4.01 -12.26
CA ARG A 86 8.79 -4.86 -12.96
C ARG A 86 8.18 -5.66 -14.12
N GLU A 87 6.91 -6.04 -14.00
CA GLU A 87 6.19 -6.81 -15.01
C GLU A 87 5.78 -5.92 -16.20
N TYR A 88 5.49 -4.63 -15.98
CA TYR A 88 5.03 -3.69 -17.00
C TYR A 88 6.00 -2.51 -17.17
N PRO A 89 7.07 -2.65 -17.99
CA PRO A 89 8.12 -1.64 -18.13
C PRO A 89 7.66 -0.32 -18.78
N ASN A 90 6.49 -0.32 -19.43
CA ASN A 90 5.91 0.87 -20.06
C ASN A 90 5.15 1.76 -19.08
N VAL A 91 5.09 1.41 -17.79
CA VAL A 91 4.36 2.15 -16.76
C VAL A 91 5.34 2.73 -15.74
N THR A 92 5.11 3.97 -15.32
CA THR A 92 5.93 4.60 -14.29
C THR A 92 5.58 4.06 -12.91
N PHE A 93 6.56 4.10 -12.00
CA PHE A 93 6.34 3.72 -10.60
C PHE A 93 5.17 4.49 -9.97
N GLY A 94 5.10 5.80 -10.22
CA GLY A 94 4.03 6.66 -9.69
C GLY A 94 2.64 6.24 -10.14
N ILE A 95 2.48 5.79 -11.39
CA ILE A 95 1.20 5.29 -11.88
C ILE A 95 0.78 4.01 -11.14
N VAL A 96 1.69 3.04 -11.03
CA VAL A 96 1.40 1.77 -10.34
C VAL A 96 1.11 2.00 -8.85
N PHE A 97 1.95 2.79 -8.19
CA PHE A 97 1.80 3.16 -6.79
C PHE A 97 0.47 3.88 -6.54
N GLY A 98 0.16 4.88 -7.36
CA GLY A 98 -1.07 5.65 -7.29
C GLY A 98 -2.30 4.77 -7.46
N ALA A 99 -2.34 3.97 -8.51
CA ALA A 99 -3.49 3.12 -8.82
C ALA A 99 -3.76 2.07 -7.74
N ILE A 100 -2.72 1.38 -7.24
CA ILE A 100 -2.87 0.39 -6.16
C ILE A 100 -3.37 1.06 -4.88
N LEU A 101 -2.76 2.18 -4.47
CA LEU A 101 -3.16 2.85 -3.23
C LEU A 101 -4.52 3.53 -3.32
N GLY A 102 -4.82 4.16 -4.45
CA GLY A 102 -6.13 4.76 -4.71
C GLY A 102 -7.23 3.71 -4.61
N ALA A 103 -7.04 2.55 -5.25
CA ALA A 103 -7.98 1.44 -5.18
C ALA A 103 -8.10 0.87 -3.76
N LEU A 104 -6.99 0.68 -3.04
CA LEU A 104 -7.01 0.18 -1.66
C LEU A 104 -7.70 1.12 -0.69
N ILE A 105 -7.39 2.42 -0.73
CA ILE A 105 -7.99 3.42 0.15
C ILE A 105 -9.48 3.57 -0.15
N SER A 106 -9.87 3.50 -1.43
CA SER A 106 -11.29 3.54 -1.82
C SER A 106 -12.05 2.29 -1.37
N ALA A 107 -11.43 1.11 -1.42
CA ALA A 107 -12.07 -0.15 -1.03
C ALA A 107 -12.08 -0.36 0.50
N ILE A 108 -11.08 0.19 1.20
CA ILE A 108 -10.84 -0.07 2.63
C ILE A 108 -10.56 1.27 3.33
N PRO A 109 -11.60 1.98 3.81
CA PRO A 109 -11.46 3.31 4.42
C PRO A 109 -10.47 3.36 5.59
N PHE A 110 -10.37 2.27 6.37
CA PHE A 110 -9.39 2.15 7.46
C PHE A 110 -7.94 2.34 6.99
N LEU A 111 -7.58 1.80 5.82
CA LEU A 111 -6.25 2.03 5.25
C LEU A 111 -6.04 3.49 4.85
N GLY A 112 -7.10 4.19 4.43
CA GLY A 112 -7.07 5.63 4.18
C GLY A 112 -6.69 6.44 5.41
N ILE A 113 -7.20 6.08 6.59
CA ILE A 113 -6.87 6.77 7.84
C ILE A 113 -5.42 6.51 8.23
N VAL A 114 -4.98 5.25 8.17
CA VAL A 114 -3.63 4.85 8.61
C VAL A 114 -2.53 5.30 7.64
N LEU A 115 -2.76 5.14 6.33
CA LEU A 115 -1.74 5.38 5.29
C LEU A 115 -1.85 6.75 4.65
N GLY A 116 -3.05 7.34 4.59
CA GLY A 116 -3.32 8.61 3.93
C GLY A 116 -2.32 9.72 4.25
N PRO A 117 -1.96 9.95 5.54
CA PRO A 117 -1.02 11.00 5.90
C PRO A 117 0.39 10.86 5.33
N ILE A 118 0.84 9.63 5.01
CA ILE A 118 2.14 9.37 4.37
C ILE A 118 1.97 9.33 2.84
N VAL A 119 0.85 8.80 2.36
CA VAL A 119 0.56 8.67 0.92
C VAL A 119 0.37 10.01 0.25
N THR A 120 -0.31 10.97 0.87
CA THR A 120 -0.56 12.29 0.25
C THR A 120 0.74 13.05 -0.05
N PRO A 121 1.71 13.19 0.87
CA PRO A 121 3.02 13.77 0.56
C PRO A 121 3.77 13.03 -0.55
N ILE A 122 3.73 11.69 -0.57
CA ILE A 122 4.35 10.89 -1.64
C ILE A 122 3.71 11.22 -2.98
N ALA A 123 2.38 11.23 -3.04
CA ALA A 123 1.61 11.52 -4.24
C ALA A 123 1.96 12.91 -4.80
N MET A 124 2.03 13.93 -3.95
CA MET A 124 2.47 15.27 -4.35
C MET A 124 3.91 15.26 -4.88
N ALA A 125 4.83 14.60 -4.17
CA ALA A 125 6.25 14.58 -4.52
C ALA A 125 6.55 13.85 -5.84
N ILE A 126 5.70 12.91 -6.25
CA ILE A 126 5.83 12.17 -7.53
C ILE A 126 4.86 12.67 -8.62
N GLY A 127 4.20 13.83 -8.41
CA GLY A 127 3.40 14.50 -9.44
C GLY A 127 1.95 14.00 -9.61
N LEU A 128 1.40 13.25 -8.65
CA LEU A 128 0.00 12.77 -8.67
C LEU A 128 -0.98 13.81 -8.11
N VAL A 129 -0.89 15.05 -8.58
CA VAL A 129 -1.59 16.22 -8.01
C VAL A 129 -3.11 16.21 -8.31
N GLY A 130 -3.57 15.38 -9.26
CA GLY A 130 -4.99 15.23 -9.64
C GLY A 130 -5.76 14.08 -8.96
N GLY A 131 -5.11 13.31 -8.09
CA GLY A 131 -5.70 12.17 -7.39
C GLY A 131 -4.99 10.84 -7.66
N LEU A 132 -5.12 9.91 -6.71
CA LEU A 132 -4.58 8.54 -6.81
C LEU A 132 -5.39 7.65 -7.75
N ALA A 133 -6.62 8.06 -8.08
CA ALA A 133 -7.49 7.37 -9.03
C ALA A 133 -6.99 7.64 -10.46
N LEU A 134 -6.06 6.80 -10.91
CA LEU A 134 -5.60 6.79 -12.28
C LEU A 134 -6.45 5.82 -13.07
N ASP A 135 -7.01 6.29 -14.19
CA ASP A 135 -7.67 5.43 -15.17
C ASP A 135 -6.60 4.58 -15.87
N VAL A 136 -6.40 3.36 -15.39
CA VAL A 136 -5.44 2.42 -15.97
C VAL A 136 -6.07 1.85 -17.23
N GLN A 137 -5.79 2.48 -18.38
CA GLN A 137 -6.35 2.08 -19.67
C GLN A 137 -5.94 0.66 -20.12
N ASN A 138 -4.96 0.05 -19.44
CA ASN A 138 -4.54 -1.33 -19.69
C ASN A 138 -5.30 -2.32 -18.81
N LYS A 139 -6.25 -3.06 -19.40
CA LYS A 139 -7.06 -4.09 -18.74
C LYS A 139 -6.27 -5.17 -18.02
N VAL A 140 -5.05 -5.48 -18.48
CA VAL A 140 -4.19 -6.49 -17.83
C VAL A 140 -3.69 -5.96 -16.48
N ILE A 141 -3.25 -4.70 -16.45
CA ILE A 141 -2.77 -4.05 -15.23
C ILE A 141 -3.93 -3.81 -14.27
N GLU A 142 -5.08 -3.37 -14.78
CA GLU A 142 -6.31 -3.24 -14.01
C GLU A 142 -6.68 -4.55 -13.31
N HIS A 143 -6.65 -5.68 -14.04
CA HIS A 143 -6.94 -6.99 -13.47
C HIS A 143 -5.95 -7.39 -12.36
N GLN A 144 -4.66 -7.09 -12.52
CA GLN A 144 -3.66 -7.31 -11.46
C GLN A 144 -3.94 -6.45 -10.23
N ILE A 145 -4.29 -5.18 -10.41
CA ILE A 145 -4.66 -4.28 -9.33
C ILE A 145 -5.91 -4.81 -8.60
N THR A 146 -6.93 -5.27 -9.33
CA THR A 146 -8.13 -5.87 -8.70
C THR A 146 -7.76 -7.09 -7.87
N LYS A 147 -6.92 -8.00 -8.38
CA LYS A 147 -6.42 -9.16 -7.63
C LYS A 147 -5.71 -8.75 -6.35
N ILE A 148 -4.83 -7.75 -6.43
CA ILE A 148 -4.12 -7.19 -5.28
C ILE A 148 -5.13 -6.66 -4.26
N VAL A 149 -6.07 -5.81 -4.67
CA VAL A 149 -7.09 -5.22 -3.78
C VAL A 149 -7.94 -6.30 -3.12
N SER A 150 -8.37 -7.33 -3.86
CA SER A 150 -9.12 -8.47 -3.32
C SER A 150 -8.34 -9.23 -2.25
N SER A 151 -7.02 -9.29 -2.33
CA SER A 151 -6.20 -9.92 -1.27
C SER A 151 -6.29 -9.19 0.08
N PHE A 152 -6.65 -7.89 0.08
CA PHE A 152 -6.86 -7.10 1.29
C PHE A 152 -8.32 -7.05 1.75
N ALA A 153 -9.26 -7.65 1.01
CA ALA A 153 -10.69 -7.64 1.34
C ALA A 153 -11.01 -8.04 2.80
N PRO A 154 -10.29 -8.98 3.46
CA PRO A 154 -10.54 -9.30 4.87
C PRO A 154 -10.30 -8.15 5.86
N LEU A 155 -9.66 -7.05 5.44
CA LEU A 155 -9.49 -5.83 6.24
C LEU A 155 -10.65 -4.84 6.08
N SER A 156 -11.60 -5.08 5.17
CA SER A 156 -12.75 -4.20 5.03
C SER A 156 -13.65 -4.32 6.25
N ALA A 157 -13.96 -3.18 6.85
CA ALA A 157 -14.98 -3.09 7.87
C ALA A 157 -16.35 -3.09 7.21
N LYS A 158 -17.35 -3.66 7.89
CA LYS A 158 -18.76 -3.41 7.58
C LYS A 158 -19.25 -2.22 8.35
#